data_AF-A0A484YRC5-F1
#
_entry.id   AF-A0A484YRC5-F1
#
_cell.length_a   1.000
_cell.length_b   1.000
_cell.length_c   1.000
_cell.angle_alpha   90.00
_cell.angle_beta   90.00
_cell.angle_gamma   90.00
#
_symmetry.space_group_name_H-M   'P 1'
#
loop_
_entity.id
_entity.type
_entity.pdbx_description
1 polymer ?
#
loop_
_entity_poly.entity_id
_entity_poly.type
_entity_poly.pdbx_seq_one_letter_code
_entity_poly.pdbx_strand_id
1 'polypeptide(L)'
;MWHLVRLMCRAKTCNGSAWHPLAVDEKYRGQGLARQLVYEGLDSLNEFGYAAVVTLGDPALYSRFGFELAAHHDLRCRWPGTESAFQVHRLADDALNGVTGLVEYHEHFNRF
;
A
#
# COMPACT_ATOMS: atom_id res chain seq x y z
N MET A 1 -10.80 -7.45 16.85
CA MET A 1 -10.26 -6.08 16.76
C MET A 1 -9.17 -6.15 15.71
N TRP A 2 -9.47 -5.85 14.45
CA TRP A 2 -8.52 -6.01 13.34
C TRP A 2 -7.72 -4.71 13.22
N HIS A 3 -6.42 -4.76 13.54
CA HIS A 3 -5.53 -3.61 13.44
C HIS A 3 -5.20 -3.34 11.98
N LEU A 4 -5.78 -2.25 11.47
CA LEU A 4 -5.48 -1.61 10.19
C LEU A 4 -3.97 -1.37 10.06
N VAL A 5 -3.34 -1.93 9.04
CA VAL A 5 -1.90 -1.78 8.78
C VAL A 5 -1.64 -0.55 7.92
N ARG A 6 -0.72 0.29 8.40
CA ARG A 6 -0.46 1.65 7.95
C ARG A 6 0.89 1.69 7.23
N LEU A 7 0.90 2.07 5.95
CA LEU A 7 2.10 2.64 5.31
C LEU A 7 1.81 4.11 4.99
N MET A 8 2.22 5.00 5.90
CA MET A 8 2.23 6.46 5.69
C MET A 8 3.67 6.91 5.45
N CYS A 9 3.93 7.42 4.25
CA CYS A 9 5.03 8.33 3.96
C CYS A 9 4.44 9.74 3.71
N ARG A 10 5.19 10.83 3.51
CA ARG A 10 4.60 12.14 3.13
C ARG A 10 5.42 12.77 2.00
N ALA A 11 4.78 12.99 0.86
CA ALA A 11 5.36 13.61 -0.33
C ALA A 11 4.70 14.94 -0.67
N LYS A 12 5.49 15.97 -0.98
CA LYS A 12 5.02 17.23 -1.58
C LYS A 12 5.34 17.27 -3.08
N THR A 13 4.27 17.32 -3.88
CA THR A 13 4.04 17.90 -5.23
C THR A 13 5.18 18.05 -6.23
N CYS A 14 5.02 17.37 -7.37
CA CYS A 14 5.54 17.76 -8.68
C CYS A 14 4.35 17.73 -9.66
N ASN A 15 4.18 18.75 -10.50
CA ASN A 15 3.02 18.97 -11.38
C ASN A 15 2.43 17.69 -12.01
N GLY A 16 1.26 17.27 -11.53
CA GLY A 16 0.56 16.06 -11.95
C GLY A 16 -0.03 15.34 -10.75
N SER A 17 -1.36 15.25 -10.68
CA SER A 17 -2.13 14.72 -9.55
C SER A 17 -1.72 13.29 -9.17
N ALA A 18 -0.80 13.14 -8.22
CA ALA A 18 -0.46 11.88 -7.59
C ALA A 18 -0.46 12.08 -6.07
N TRP A 19 -1.62 11.86 -5.46
CA TRP A 19 -1.79 11.83 -4.01
C TRP A 19 -1.27 10.50 -3.48
N HIS A 20 0.05 10.33 -3.41
CA HIS A 20 0.64 9.15 -2.80
C HIS A 20 1.67 9.57 -1.76
N PRO A 21 1.62 9.00 -0.55
CA PRO A 21 2.47 9.41 0.54
C PRO A 21 3.97 9.14 0.31
N LEU A 22 4.38 8.21 -0.55
CA LEU A 22 5.80 7.89 -0.75
C LEU A 22 6.53 8.95 -1.58
N ALA A 23 7.51 9.63 -0.97
CA ALA A 23 8.35 10.62 -1.66
C ALA A 23 9.82 10.28 -1.57
N VAL A 24 10.49 10.53 -2.68
CA VAL A 24 11.92 10.84 -2.70
C VAL A 24 12.05 12.20 -3.39
N ASP A 25 12.80 13.10 -2.78
CA ASP A 25 13.14 14.41 -3.37
C ASP A 25 13.71 14.20 -4.77
N GLU A 26 13.33 15.06 -5.72
CA GLU A 26 13.72 14.97 -7.13
C GLU A 26 15.21 14.78 -7.32
N LYS A 27 16.03 15.44 -6.50
CA LYS A 27 17.50 15.37 -6.56
C LYS A 27 18.05 13.97 -6.27
N TYR A 28 17.28 13.13 -5.58
CA TYR A 28 17.70 11.79 -5.15
C TYR A 28 16.88 10.66 -5.79
N ARG A 29 16.03 10.97 -6.76
CA ARG A 29 15.29 9.94 -7.53
C ARG A 29 16.24 9.11 -8.40
N GLY A 30 15.81 7.91 -8.76
CA GLY A 30 16.62 6.97 -9.57
C GLY A 30 17.73 6.25 -8.81
N GLN A 31 17.94 6.55 -7.53
CA GLN A 31 19.00 5.96 -6.70
C GLN A 31 18.53 4.75 -5.86
N GLY A 32 17.31 4.28 -6.07
CA GLY A 32 16.76 3.14 -5.32
C GLY A 32 16.24 3.47 -3.90
N LEU A 33 16.30 4.72 -3.45
CA LEU A 33 15.82 5.12 -2.11
C LEU A 33 14.35 4.80 -1.87
N ALA A 34 13.48 4.99 -2.87
CA ALA A 34 12.06 4.66 -2.74
C ALA A 34 11.86 3.16 -2.47
N ARG A 35 12.67 2.32 -3.12
CA ARG A 35 12.65 0.86 -2.93
C ARG A 35 13.10 0.48 -1.54
N GLN A 36 14.19 1.09 -1.06
CA GLN A 36 14.67 0.88 0.31
C GLN A 36 13.62 1.29 1.34
N LEU A 37 13.03 2.48 1.21
CA LEU A 37 11.96 2.94 2.12
C LEU A 37 10.77 1.99 2.17
N VAL A 38 10.36 1.43 1.03
CA VAL A 38 9.25 0.46 0.99
C VAL A 38 9.66 -0.83 1.70
N TYR A 39 10.83 -1.40 1.40
CA TYR A 39 11.26 -2.65 2.04
C TYR A 39 11.46 -2.50 3.54
N GLU A 40 12.15 -1.46 4.00
CA GLU A 40 12.34 -1.20 5.43
C GLU A 40 10.99 -1.01 6.14
N GLY A 41 10.03 -0.34 5.48
CA GLY A 41 8.68 -0.20 5.99
C GLY A 41 7.93 -1.53 6.10
N LEU A 42 8.02 -2.39 5.08
CA LEU A 42 7.42 -3.72 5.11
C LEU A 42 8.06 -4.62 6.17
N ASP A 43 9.38 -4.57 6.29
CA ASP A 43 10.16 -5.34 7.26
C ASP A 43 9.81 -4.91 8.69
N SER A 44 9.81 -3.61 8.96
CA SER A 44 9.38 -3.07 10.26
C SER A 44 7.95 -3.49 10.62
N LEU A 45 7.02 -3.46 9.66
CA LEU A 45 5.64 -3.90 9.91
C LEU A 45 5.56 -5.40 10.19
N ASN A 46 6.38 -6.20 9.51
CA ASN A 46 6.48 -7.63 9.79
C ASN A 46 7.04 -7.87 11.20
N GLU A 47 8.09 -7.15 11.61
CA GLU A 47 8.65 -7.21 12.97
C GLU A 47 7.63 -6.84 14.05
N PHE A 48 6.74 -5.89 13.78
CA PHE A 48 5.65 -5.52 14.68
C PHE A 48 4.45 -6.49 14.67
N GLY A 49 4.52 -7.58 13.90
CA GLY A 49 3.50 -8.62 13.87
C GLY A 49 2.25 -8.27 13.05
N TYR A 50 2.36 -7.33 12.11
CA TYR A 50 1.28 -7.05 11.17
C TYR A 50 1.17 -8.16 10.11
N ALA A 51 -0.05 -8.48 9.70
CA ALA A 51 -0.31 -9.62 8.81
C ALA A 51 -0.15 -9.28 7.31
N ALA A 52 -0.62 -8.09 6.90
CA ALA A 52 -0.61 -7.68 5.50
C ALA A 52 -0.68 -6.15 5.37
N VAL A 53 -0.25 -5.63 4.23
CA VAL A 53 -0.30 -4.20 3.88
C VAL A 53 -1.15 -4.01 2.64
N VAL A 54 -2.02 -3.01 2.61
CA VAL A 54 -2.78 -2.63 1.42
C VAL A 54 -2.37 -1.26 0.90
N THR A 55 -2.47 -1.07 -0.41
CA THR A 55 -2.17 0.21 -1.07
C THR A 55 -3.13 0.45 -2.23
N LEU A 56 -3.23 1.71 -2.64
CA LEU A 56 -3.98 2.15 -3.81
C LEU A 56 -3.04 2.96 -4.71
N GLY A 57 -2.87 2.53 -5.96
CA GLY A 57 -2.04 3.24 -6.93
C GLY A 57 -1.65 2.38 -8.13
N ASP A 58 -0.59 2.77 -8.84
CA ASP A 58 -0.16 2.10 -10.09
C ASP A 58 0.38 0.68 -9.85
N PRO A 59 -0.24 -0.37 -10.41
CA PRO A 59 0.25 -1.75 -10.29
C PRO A 59 1.65 -1.96 -10.87
N ALA A 60 2.03 -1.23 -11.94
CA ALA A 60 3.35 -1.38 -12.54
C ALA A 60 4.47 -0.89 -11.60
N LEU A 61 4.14 -0.02 -10.64
CA LEU A 61 5.05 0.42 -9.59
C LEU A 61 5.06 -0.57 -8.41
N TYR A 62 3.90 -0.87 -7.84
CA TYR A 62 3.82 -1.62 -6.58
C TYR A 62 4.08 -3.13 -6.73
N SER A 63 3.80 -3.72 -7.89
CA SER A 63 4.18 -5.11 -8.20
C SER A 63 5.68 -5.38 -8.05
N ARG A 64 6.52 -4.36 -8.27
CA ARG A 64 7.98 -4.45 -8.08
C ARG A 64 8.39 -4.67 -6.62
N PHE A 65 7.49 -4.38 -5.69
CA PHE A 65 7.68 -4.57 -4.25
C PHE A 65 6.94 -5.79 -3.71
N GLY A 66 6.38 -6.65 -4.57
CA GLY A 66 5.66 -7.87 -4.14
C GLY A 66 4.17 -7.66 -3.85
N PHE A 67 3.60 -6.51 -4.20
CA PHE A 67 2.16 -6.31 -4.09
C PHE A 67 1.41 -7.04 -5.22
N GLU A 68 0.27 -7.62 -4.88
CA GLU A 68 -0.64 -8.29 -5.79
C GLU A 68 -1.98 -7.54 -5.83
N LEU A 69 -2.76 -7.68 -6.90
CA LEU A 69 -4.12 -7.12 -6.94
C LEU A 69 -4.97 -7.74 -5.83
N ALA A 70 -5.57 -6.89 -5.00
CA ALA A 70 -6.39 -7.32 -3.87
C ALA A 70 -7.64 -8.09 -4.33
N ALA A 71 -8.12 -7.81 -5.56
CA ALA A 71 -9.22 -8.54 -6.18
C ALA A 71 -8.93 -10.04 -6.37
N HIS A 72 -7.67 -10.47 -6.46
CA HIS A 72 -7.32 -11.90 -6.51
C HIS A 72 -7.56 -12.64 -5.18
N HIS A 73 -7.71 -11.87 -4.09
CA HIS A 73 -7.93 -12.35 -2.73
C HIS A 73 -9.34 -12.00 -2.22
N ASP A 74 -10.28 -11.69 -3.13
CA ASP A 74 -11.64 -11.23 -2.82
C ASP A 74 -11.68 -10.00 -1.88
N LEU A 75 -10.62 -9.18 -1.90
CA LEU A 75 -10.52 -7.94 -1.14
C LEU A 75 -10.85 -6.75 -2.02
N ARG A 76 -11.63 -5.82 -1.46
CA ARG A 76 -12.03 -4.56 -2.12
C ARG A 76 -11.95 -3.41 -1.15
N CYS A 77 -11.78 -2.19 -1.66
CA CYS A 77 -11.94 -0.98 -0.86
C CYS A 77 -13.27 -0.29 -1.18
N ARG A 78 -13.60 0.76 -0.44
CA ARG A 78 -14.90 1.45 -0.53
C ARG A 78 -15.09 2.30 -1.79
N TRP A 79 -14.01 2.65 -2.48
CA TRP A 79 -14.06 3.60 -3.60
C TRP A 79 -14.28 2.83 -4.92
N PRO A 80 -15.25 3.25 -5.75
CA PRO A 80 -15.54 2.57 -7.01
C PRO A 80 -14.40 2.77 -8.03
N GLY A 81 -14.17 1.79 -8.91
CA GLY A 81 -13.17 1.88 -9.98
C GLY A 81 -11.73 1.69 -9.50
N THR A 82 -11.54 1.10 -8.32
CA THR A 82 -10.22 0.87 -7.71
C THR A 82 -9.72 -0.56 -7.88
N GLU A 83 -10.47 -1.45 -8.53
CA GLU A 83 -10.18 -2.86 -8.69
C GLU A 83 -8.84 -3.11 -9.39
N SER A 84 -8.44 -2.21 -10.29
CA SER A 84 -7.17 -2.25 -11.01
C SER A 84 -6.02 -1.54 -10.31
N ALA A 85 -6.26 -0.87 -9.18
CA ALA A 85 -5.25 -0.07 -8.46
C ALA A 85 -5.08 -0.50 -6.99
N PHE A 86 -6.07 -1.20 -6.42
CA PHE A 86 -6.09 -1.67 -5.05
C PHE A 86 -5.32 -2.98 -4.94
N GLN A 87 -4.28 -2.96 -4.10
CA GLN A 87 -3.27 -3.99 -4.05
C GLN A 87 -2.94 -4.37 -2.60
N VAL A 88 -2.49 -5.60 -2.39
CA VAL A 88 -2.15 -6.17 -1.08
C VAL A 88 -0.77 -6.84 -1.11
N HIS A 89 -0.02 -6.71 -0.03
CA HIS A 89 1.24 -7.41 0.22
C HIS A 89 1.10 -8.20 1.54
N ARG A 90 1.29 -9.51 1.47
CA ARG A 90 1.28 -10.38 2.65
C ARG A 90 2.60 -10.28 3.40
N LEU A 91 2.57 -10.18 4.72
CA LEU A 91 3.77 -10.20 5.56
C LEU A 91 4.03 -11.61 6.14
N ALA A 92 2.98 -12.44 6.24
CA ALA A 92 3.06 -13.86 6.51
C ALA A 92 2.35 -14.68 5.43
N ASP A 93 2.81 -15.91 5.15
CA ASP A 93 2.32 -16.74 4.05
C ASP A 93 0.81 -17.03 4.14
N ASP A 94 0.30 -17.21 5.35
CA ASP A 94 -1.09 -17.53 5.66
C ASP A 94 -1.95 -16.31 6.00
N ALA A 95 -1.40 -15.10 5.93
CA ALA A 95 -2.05 -13.87 6.39
C ALA A 95 -3.41 -13.55 5.74
N LEU A 96 -3.67 -14.05 4.53
CA LEU A 96 -4.92 -13.82 3.80
C LEU A 96 -5.82 -15.06 3.75
N ASN A 97 -5.43 -16.16 4.39
CA ASN A 97 -6.23 -17.38 4.37
C ASN A 97 -7.59 -17.16 5.06
N GLY A 98 -8.67 -17.24 4.28
CA GLY A 98 -10.03 -17.00 4.77
C GLY A 98 -10.38 -15.54 5.02
N VAL A 99 -9.52 -14.60 4.61
CA VAL A 99 -9.76 -13.15 4.74
C VAL A 99 -10.28 -12.61 3.41
N THR A 100 -11.54 -12.16 3.40
CA THR A 100 -12.18 -11.59 2.20
C THR A 100 -13.05 -10.39 2.59
N GLY A 101 -13.44 -9.57 1.61
CA GLY A 101 -14.43 -8.51 1.78
C GLY A 101 -13.88 -7.08 1.74
N LEU A 102 -14.53 -6.19 2.48
CA LEU A 102 -14.27 -4.74 2.43
C LEU A 102 -13.14 -4.35 3.39
N VAL A 103 -12.08 -3.78 2.84
CA VAL A 103 -11.01 -3.14 3.59
C VAL A 103 -11.36 -1.66 3.78
N GLU A 104 -11.60 -1.26 5.03
CA GLU A 104 -11.92 0.11 5.39
C GLU A 104 -10.66 0.87 5.82
N TYR A 105 -10.38 1.97 5.14
CA TYR A 105 -9.36 2.93 5.58
C TYR A 105 -9.89 3.77 6.74
N HIS A 106 -8.97 4.29 7.56
CA HIS A 106 -9.30 5.27 8.59
C HIS A 106 -10.04 6.47 7.99
N GLU A 107 -10.98 7.05 8.75
CA GLU A 107 -11.88 8.11 8.28
C GLU A 107 -11.19 9.34 7.66
N HIS A 108 -9.94 9.62 8.08
CA HIS A 108 -9.14 10.71 7.54
C HIS A 108 -8.81 10.57 6.05
N PHE A 109 -8.86 9.34 5.51
CA PHE A 109 -8.70 9.08 4.09
C PHE A 109 -10.00 9.26 3.30
N ASN A 110 -11.14 9.50 3.96
CA ASN A 110 -12.44 9.74 3.32
C ASN A 110 -12.65 11.21 2.95
N ARG A 111 -11.58 11.96 2.68
CA ARG A 111 -11.64 13.39 2.31
C ARG A 111 -11.35 13.52 0.82
N PHE A 112 -12.24 14.21 0.12
CA PHE A 112 -12.08 14.60 -1.29
C PHE A 112 -11.50 16.01 -1.38
#